data_AF-A0A1J3IZB8-F1
#
_entry.id   AF-A0A1J3IZB8-F1
#
_cell.length_a   1.000
_cell.length_b   1.000
_cell.length_c   1.000
_cell.angle_alpha   90.00
_cell.angle_beta   90.00
_cell.angle_gamma   90.00
#
_symmetry.space_group_name_H-M   'P 1'
#
loop_
_entity.id
_entity.type
_entity.pdbx_description
1 polymer ?
#
loop_
_entity_poly.entity_id
_entity_poly.type
_entity_poly.pdbx_seq_one_letter_code
_entity_poly.pdbx_strand_id
1 'polypeptide(L)' 'ERLGFQATDVSYNTLIAGHCEKGLLSSALKLKNMMGKNGLQPNVVTFNTLINGFCRNDKLQEASKAFGEMKAINVAPN' A
#
# COMPACT_ATOMS: atom_id res chain seq x y z
N GLU A 1 2.41 27.12 13.59
CA GLU A 1 3.44 26.30 12.92
C GLU A 1 2.89 24.91 12.64
N ARG A 2 2.93 24.44 11.39
CA ARG A 2 2.65 23.04 11.08
C ARG A 2 3.94 22.29 11.38
N LEU A 3 4.01 21.60 12.52
CA LEU A 3 5.09 20.65 12.80
C LEU A 3 5.21 19.74 11.58
N GLY A 4 6.32 19.87 10.86
CA GLY A 4 6.57 19.15 9.61
C GLY A 4 6.79 17.68 9.89
N PHE A 5 5.71 16.96 10.19
CA PHE A 5 5.74 15.52 10.34
C PHE A 5 5.87 14.92 8.94
N GLN A 6 7.09 14.59 8.56
CA GLN A 6 7.35 13.90 7.31
C GLN A 6 6.83 12.46 7.48
N ALA A 7 5.78 12.11 6.75
CA ALA A 7 5.23 10.76 6.80
C ALA A 7 6.32 9.77 6.37
N THR A 8 6.49 8.69 7.15
CA THR A 8 7.46 7.61 6.87
C THR A 8 6.79 6.45 6.15
N ASP A 9 7.57 5.48 5.68
CA ASP A 9 7.03 4.23 5.11
C ASP A 9 6.10 3.52 6.10
N VAL A 10 6.43 3.54 7.39
CA VAL A 10 5.61 2.96 8.47
C VAL A 10 4.28 3.71 8.61
N SER A 11 4.29 5.05 8.56
CA SER A 11 3.05 5.85 8.61
C SER A 11 2.12 5.52 7.44
N TYR A 12 2.66 5.41 6.23
CA TYR A 12 1.89 5.03 5.05
C TYR A 12 1.34 3.62 5.15
N ASN A 13 2.17 2.65 5.53
CA ASN A 13 1.75 1.25 5.69
C ASN A 13 0.64 1.11 6.72
N THR A 14 0.72 1.84 7.83
CA THR A 14 -0.32 1.87 8.87
C THR A 14 -1.64 2.42 8.32
N LEU A 15 -1.60 3.53 7.58
CA LEU A 15 -2.80 4.11 6.97
C LEU A 15 -3.39 3.18 5.90
N ILE A 16 -2.55 2.57 5.07
CA ILE A 16 -2.97 1.61 4.04
C ILE A 16 -3.68 0.42 4.69
N ALA A 17 -3.11 -0.16 5.75
CA ALA A 17 -3.72 -1.26 6.50
C ALA A 17 -5.10 -0.88 7.03
N GLY A 18 -5.23 0.25 7.72
CA GLY A 18 -6.51 0.71 8.26
C GLY A 18 -7.56 1.02 7.18
N HIS A 19 -7.14 1.49 6.00
CA HIS A 19 -8.04 1.64 4.86
C HIS A 19 -8.47 0.30 4.27
N CYS A 20 -7.56 -0.67 4.16
CA CYS A 20 -7.87 -2.02 3.69
C CYS A 20 -8.86 -2.75 4.62
N GLU A 21 -8.70 -2.63 5.94
CA GLU A 21 -9.62 -3.20 6.92
C GLU A 21 -11.03 -2.61 6.82
N LYS A 22 -11.14 -1.33 6.44
CA LYS A 22 -12.42 -0.65 6.21
C LYS A 22 -12.99 -0.86 4.81
N GLY A 23 -12.36 -1.66 3.95
CA GLY A 23 -12.74 -1.84 2.55
C GLY A 23 -12.54 -0.60 1.67
N LEU A 24 -11.82 0.42 2.17
CA LEU A 24 -11.54 1.68 1.48
C LEU A 24 -10.33 1.55 0.53
N LEU A 25 -10.40 0.56 -0.35
CA LEU A 25 -9.28 0.11 -1.17
C LEU A 25 -8.78 1.17 -2.17
N SER A 26 -9.68 2.00 -2.71
CA SER A 26 -9.28 3.11 -3.58
C SER A 26 -8.44 4.15 -2.83
N SER A 27 -8.72 4.38 -1.54
CA SER A 27 -7.94 5.27 -0.69
C SER A 27 -6.59 4.65 -0.33
N ALA A 28 -6.56 3.34 -0.07
CA ALA A 28 -5.32 2.60 0.14
C ALA A 28 -4.37 2.70 -1.07
N LEU A 29 -4.89 2.56 -2.29
CA LEU A 29 -4.10 2.75 -3.52
C LEU A 29 -3.60 4.19 -3.70
N LYS A 30 -4.41 5.19 -3.36
CA LYS A 30 -3.98 6.60 -3.38
C LYS A 30 -2.82 6.84 -2.42
N LEU A 31 -2.86 6.25 -1.23
CA LEU A 31 -1.77 6.31 -0.25
C LEU A 31 -0.48 5.68 -0.79
N LYS A 32 -0.57 4.49 -1.40
CA LYS A 32 0.58 3.85 -2.06
C LYS A 32 1.18 4.73 -3.17
N ASN A 33 0.36 5.43 -3.95
CA ASN A 33 0.85 6.36 -4.98
C ASN A 33 1.48 7.62 -4.36
N MET A 34 0.93 8.12 -3.24
CA MET A 34 1.50 9.26 -2.51
C MET A 34 2.88 8.95 -1.92
N MET A 35 3.17 7.71 -1.54
CA MET A 35 4.52 7.32 -1.13
C MET A 35 5.54 7.69 -2.20
N GLY A 36 5.31 7.27 -3.45
CA GLY A 36 6.21 7.56 -4.58
C GLY A 36 6.38 9.06 -4.84
N LYS A 37 5.30 9.84 -4.74
CA LYS A 37 5.37 11.31 -4.88
C LYS A 37 6.20 11.99 -3.79
N ASN A 38 6.28 11.37 -2.62
CA ASN A 38 7.06 11.85 -1.48
C ASN A 38 8.47 11.24 -1.41
N GLY A 39 8.93 10.59 -2.49
CA GLY A 39 10.25 9.96 -2.56
C GLY A 39 10.38 8.66 -1.77
N LEU A 40 9.27 8.12 -1.26
CA LEU A 40 9.22 6.85 -0.55
C LEU A 40 8.86 5.74 -1.53
N GLN A 41 9.57 4.62 -1.46
CA GLN A 41 9.22 3.45 -2.26
C GLN A 41 8.29 2.51 -1.48
N PRO A 42 7.18 2.08 -2.08
CA PRO A 42 6.39 0.98 -1.54
C PRO A 42 7.25 -0.27 -1.38
N ASN A 43 7.21 -0.92 -0.22
CA ASN A 43 8.03 -2.09 0.10
C ASN A 43 7.17 -3.36 0.24
N VAL A 44 7.79 -4.47 0.62
CA VAL A 44 7.11 -5.78 0.80
C VAL A 44 5.89 -5.66 1.71
N VAL A 45 6.00 -4.88 2.79
CA VAL A 45 4.92 -4.67 3.76
C VAL A 45 3.77 -3.92 3.09
N THR A 46 4.06 -2.89 2.28
CA THR A 46 3.03 -2.14 1.54
C THR A 46 2.22 -3.05 0.61
N PHE A 47 2.91 -3.86 -0.20
CA PHE A 47 2.24 -4.74 -1.16
C PHE A 47 1.51 -5.88 -0.48
N ASN A 48 2.10 -6.55 0.51
CA ASN A 48 1.43 -7.62 1.26
C ASN A 48 0.16 -7.09 1.95
N THR A 49 0.21 -5.88 2.51
CA THR A 49 -0.96 -5.24 3.12
C THR A 49 -2.07 -5.00 2.10
N LEU A 50 -1.73 -4.46 0.92
CA LEU A 50 -2.69 -4.25 -0.16
C LEU A 50 -3.28 -5.56 -0.69
N ILE A 51 -2.44 -6.55 -0.98
CA ILE A 51 -2.85 -7.87 -1.49
C ILE A 51 -3.79 -8.53 -0.49
N ASN A 52 -3.43 -8.59 0.79
CA ASN A 52 -4.29 -9.14 1.83
C ASN A 52 -5.61 -8.36 1.94
N GLY A 53 -5.55 -7.03 1.90
CA GLY A 53 -6.73 -6.18 1.89
C GLY A 53 -7.66 -6.47 0.72
N PHE A 54 -7.12 -6.60 -0.49
CA PHE A 54 -7.88 -6.95 -1.68
C PHE A 54 -8.50 -8.35 -1.59
N CYS A 55 -7.73 -9.36 -1.16
CA CYS A 55 -8.22 -10.72 -0.98
C CYS A 55 -9.38 -10.79 0.03
N ARG A 56 -9.28 -10.08 1.17
CA ARG A 56 -10.33 -10.04 2.20
C ARG A 56 -11.61 -9.32 1.76
N ASN A 57 -11.57 -8.58 0.66
CA ASN A 57 -12.71 -7.84 0.10
C ASN A 57 -13.14 -8.40 -1.27
N ASP A 58 -12.77 -9.65 -1.60
CA ASP A 58 -13.10 -10.33 -2.86
C ASP A 58 -12.62 -9.60 -4.13
N LYS A 59 -11.57 -8.77 -4.01
CA LYS A 59 -10.96 -8.00 -5.10
C LYS A 59 -9.73 -8.71 -5.68
N LEU A 60 -9.91 -9.95 -6.12
CA LEU A 60 -8.79 -10.81 -6.56
C LEU A 60 -8.04 -10.27 -7.79
N GLN A 61 -8.72 -9.55 -8.69
CA GLN A 61 -8.09 -8.93 -9.86
C GLN A 61 -7.11 -7.84 -9.44
N GLU A 62 -7.52 -6.99 -8.50
CA GLU A 62 -6.70 -5.94 -7.92
C GLU A 62 -5.54 -6.51 -7.08
N ALA A 63 -5.78 -7.61 -6.36
CA ALA A 63 -4.74 -8.34 -5.64
C ALA A 63 -3.66 -8.88 -6.62
N SER A 64 -4.09 -9.50 -7.71
CA SER A 64 -3.19 -10.03 -8.75
C SER A 64 -2.38 -8.91 -9.42
N LYS A 65 -3.02 -7.77 -9.70
CA LYS A 65 -2.33 -6.58 -10.22
C LYS A 65 -1.27 -6.07 -9.23
N ALA A 66 -1.61 -5.95 -7.95
CA ALA A 66 -0.66 -5.52 -6.91
C ALA A 66 0.52 -6.50 -6.79
N PHE A 67 0.28 -7.79 -6.89
CA PHE A 67 1.34 -8.82 -6.91
C PHE A 67 2.22 -8.76 -8.16
N GLY A 68 1.63 -8.48 -9.33
CA GLY A 68 2.38 -8.23 -10.56
C GLY A 68 3.28 -6.99 -10.46
N GLU A 69 2.76 -5.90 -9.91
CA GLU A 69 3.53 -4.68 -9.64
C GLU A 69 4.69 -4.95 -8.67
N MET A 70 4.44 -5.70 -7.60
CA MET A 70 5.44 -6.11 -6.61
C MET A 70 6.61 -6.88 -7.24
N LYS A 71 6.32 -7.82 -8.15
CA LYS A 71 7.34 -8.55 -8.92
C LYS A 71 8.12 -7.63 -9.86
N ALA A 72 7.44 -6.70 -10.53
CA ALA A 72 8.07 -5.78 -11.48
C ALA A 72 9.12 -4.87 -10.81
N ILE A 73 8.94 -4.55 -9.52
CA ILE A 73 9.89 -3.74 -8.74
C ILE A 73 10.92 -4.59 -7.98
N ASN A 74 11.04 -5.89 -8.28
CA ASN A 74 11.95 -6.84 -7.60
C ASN A 74 11.79 -6.90 -6.07
N VAL A 75 10.59 -6.60 -5.56
CA VAL A 75 10.28 -6.81 -4.15
C VAL A 75 9.80 -8.26 -4.01
N ALA A 76 10.60 -9.11 -3.36
CA ALA A 76 10.22 -10.50 -3.14
C ALA A 76 9.03 -10.58 -2.17
N PRO A 77 7.95 -11.31 -2.51
CA PRO A 77 6.88 -11.61 -1.57
C PRO A 77 7.41 -12.53 -0.47
N ASN A 78 7.07 -12.20 0.78
CA ASN A 78 7.34 -13.03 1.96
C ASN A 78 6.31 -14.14 2.11
#